data_AF-A0A1H7UK03-F1
#
_entry.id   AF-A0A1H7UK03-F1
#
_cell.length_a   1.000
_cell.length_b   1.000
_cell.length_c   1.000
_cell.angle_alpha   90.00
_cell.angle_beta   90.00
_cell.angle_gamma   90.00
#
_symmetry.space_group_name_H-M   'P 1'
#
loop_
_entity.id
_entity.type
_entity.pdbx_description
1 polymer ?
#
loop_
_entity_poly.entity_id
_entity_poly.type
_entity_poly.pdbx_seq_one_letter_code
_entity_poly.pdbx_strand_id
1 'polypeptide(L)'
;MTDDINSLPDDPVLLKKLLAKQAARLVFLEEQFRLAQQQRFGASSEGHPAQGDLFNEAEAELDVAVDTSETTVTTVKKKPVRKKLPSDLPREIVVHDITDKTCACCGHELHHMGDERSEKLEFIPAQVKVIEHVRLKYSCRACEKQGTSTNIQLAPVPASPIPKGIATASLLSQIITSKYQYALPLYRQESLFKQYSI
;
A
#
# COMPACT_ATOMS: atom_id res chain seq x y z
N MET A 1 -42.92 16.31 21.09
CA MET A 1 -43.40 17.67 21.42
C MET A 1 -44.82 17.73 20.92
N THR A 2 -45.78 17.80 21.82
CA THR A 2 -47.20 17.85 21.50
C THR A 2 -47.52 19.27 21.08
N ASP A 3 -47.78 19.48 19.80
CA ASP A 3 -48.33 20.75 19.32
C ASP A 3 -49.76 20.86 19.86
N ASP A 4 -49.98 21.75 20.82
CA ASP A 4 -51.30 22.02 21.39
C ASP A 4 -52.23 22.54 20.29
N ILE A 5 -53.19 21.71 19.88
CA ILE A 5 -54.15 21.99 18.78
C ILE A 5 -54.89 23.31 19.00
N ASN A 6 -55.09 23.69 20.27
CA ASN A 6 -55.76 24.92 20.68
C ASN A 6 -54.94 26.21 20.43
N SER A 7 -53.67 26.10 20.01
CA SER A 7 -52.81 27.25 19.67
C SER A 7 -52.85 27.60 18.18
N LEU A 8 -53.58 26.86 17.35
CA LEU A 8 -53.66 27.12 15.92
C LEU A 8 -54.70 28.22 15.61
N PRO A 9 -54.44 29.10 14.63
CA PRO A 9 -55.43 30.07 14.16
C PRO A 9 -56.64 29.39 13.51
N ASP A 10 -57.86 29.84 13.80
CA ASP A 10 -59.10 29.30 13.19
C ASP A 10 -59.36 29.77 11.74
N ASP A 11 -58.55 30.71 11.24
CA ASP A 11 -58.68 31.22 9.88
C ASP A 11 -58.19 30.18 8.85
N PRO A 12 -59.07 29.67 7.95
CA PRO A 12 -58.71 28.65 6.98
C PRO A 12 -57.64 29.10 5.97
N VAL A 13 -57.50 30.41 5.72
CA VAL A 13 -56.49 30.94 4.80
C VAL A 13 -55.11 30.91 5.45
N LEU A 14 -55.03 31.25 6.74
CA LEU A 14 -53.78 31.20 7.51
C LEU A 14 -53.31 29.76 7.75
N LEU A 15 -54.25 28.85 8.05
CA LEU A 15 -53.95 27.42 8.21
C LEU A 15 -53.37 26.82 6.92
N LYS A 16 -53.95 27.11 5.75
CA LYS A 16 -53.42 26.63 4.46
C LYS A 16 -51.99 27.13 4.20
N LYS A 17 -51.68 28.38 4.55
CA LYS A 17 -50.32 28.92 4.43
C LYS A 17 -49.32 28.24 5.37
N LEU A 18 -49.73 27.97 6.61
CA LEU A 18 -48.90 27.28 7.60
C LEU A 18 -48.63 25.82 7.18
N LEU A 19 -49.64 25.11 6.69
CA LEU A 19 -49.50 23.75 6.16
C LEU A 19 -48.54 23.71 4.97
N ALA A 20 -48.67 24.64 4.02
CA ALA A 20 -47.74 24.73 2.89
C ALA A 20 -46.30 24.97 3.36
N LYS A 21 -46.09 25.84 4.36
CA LYS A 21 -44.78 26.12 4.94
C LYS A 21 -44.21 24.90 5.68
N GLN A 22 -45.03 24.18 6.43
CA GLN A 22 -44.62 22.96 7.13
C GLN A 22 -44.29 21.84 6.14
N ALA A 23 -45.10 21.63 5.10
CA ALA A 23 -44.83 20.65 4.05
C ALA A 23 -43.51 20.92 3.34
N ALA A 24 -43.24 22.18 2.97
CA ALA A 24 -41.95 22.57 2.38
C ALA A 24 -40.76 22.28 3.33
N ARG A 25 -40.95 22.51 4.63
CA ARG A 25 -39.93 22.22 5.64
C ARG A 25 -39.69 20.72 5.82
N LEU A 26 -40.73 19.89 5.73
CA LEU A 26 -40.59 18.43 5.79
C LEU A 26 -39.80 17.90 4.61
N VAL A 27 -40.13 18.33 3.38
CA VAL A 27 -39.39 17.93 2.17
C VAL A 27 -37.91 18.32 2.29
N PHE A 28 -37.63 19.54 2.73
CA PHE A 28 -36.26 19.99 2.94
C PHE A 28 -35.51 19.12 3.98
N LEU A 29 -36.16 18.76 5.09
CA LEU A 29 -35.55 17.92 6.12
C LEU A 29 -35.34 16.48 5.66
N GLU A 30 -36.28 15.93 4.88
CA GLU A 30 -36.17 14.60 4.28
C GLU A 30 -35.01 14.52 3.27
N GLU A 31 -34.84 15.55 2.43
CA GLU A 31 -33.70 15.66 1.52
C GLU A 31 -32.37 15.73 2.28
N GLN A 32 -32.29 16.57 3.31
CA GLN A 32 -31.10 16.66 4.17
C GLN A 32 -30.81 15.33 4.86
N PHE A 33 -31.83 14.64 5.35
CA PHE A 33 -31.68 13.32 5.98
C PHE A 33 -31.17 12.28 4.98
N ARG A 34 -31.71 12.27 3.75
CA ARG A 34 -31.28 11.36 2.69
C ARG A 34 -29.83 11.62 2.28
N LEU A 35 -29.44 12.88 2.13
CA LEU A 35 -28.06 13.27 1.85
C LEU A 35 -27.12 12.85 2.99
N ALA A 36 -27.50 13.07 4.25
CA ALA A 36 -26.71 12.65 5.40
C ALA A 36 -26.60 11.11 5.49
N GLN A 37 -27.67 10.38 5.17
CA GLN A 37 -27.66 8.92 5.14
C GLN A 37 -26.77 8.40 4.01
N GLN A 38 -26.80 9.03 2.82
CA GLN A 38 -25.90 8.72 1.71
C GLN A 38 -24.44 9.06 2.04
N GLN A 39 -24.15 10.14 2.74
CA GLN A 39 -22.78 10.46 3.16
C GLN A 39 -22.25 9.50 4.23
N ARG A 40 -23.10 9.03 5.15
CA ARG A 40 -22.71 8.13 6.24
C ARG A 40 -22.64 6.65 5.84
N PHE A 41 -23.56 6.21 4.99
CA PHE A 41 -23.75 4.79 4.65
C PHE A 41 -23.72 4.51 3.15
N GLY A 42 -23.66 5.54 2.30
CA GLY A 42 -23.46 5.36 0.87
C GLY A 42 -22.03 4.96 0.56
N ALA A 43 -21.86 4.25 -0.55
CA ALA A 43 -20.55 3.83 -1.02
C ALA A 43 -19.67 5.06 -1.26
N SER A 44 -18.54 5.15 -0.53
CA SER A 44 -17.54 6.22 -0.70
C SER A 44 -16.63 6.02 -1.91
N SER A 45 -16.88 5.00 -2.71
CA SER A 45 -16.14 4.68 -3.93
C SER A 45 -16.86 5.20 -5.16
N GLU A 46 -16.12 5.84 -6.07
CA GLU A 46 -16.53 6.22 -7.43
C GLU A 46 -16.76 4.99 -8.34
N GLY A 47 -17.31 3.90 -7.81
CA GLY A 47 -17.65 2.72 -8.58
C GLY A 47 -18.91 2.98 -9.39
N HIS A 48 -18.76 3.42 -10.63
CA HIS A 48 -19.86 3.41 -11.59
C HIS A 48 -20.18 1.94 -11.94
N PRO A 49 -21.45 1.49 -11.92
CA PRO A 49 -21.79 0.08 -12.16
C PRO A 49 -21.36 -0.40 -13.56
N ALA A 50 -21.28 0.50 -14.55
CA ALA A 50 -20.75 0.18 -15.89
C ALA A 50 -19.20 0.16 -15.97
N GLN A 51 -18.49 0.45 -14.89
CA GLN A 51 -17.02 0.44 -14.84
C GLN A 51 -16.44 -0.82 -14.18
N GLY A 52 -17.30 -1.66 -13.58
CA GLY A 52 -16.91 -2.95 -13.00
C GLY A 52 -16.23 -3.89 -13.99
N ASP A 53 -16.62 -3.82 -15.26
CA ASP A 53 -16.08 -4.71 -16.31
C ASP A 53 -14.85 -4.15 -17.04
N LEU A 54 -14.54 -2.86 -16.89
CA LEU A 54 -13.46 -2.24 -17.70
C LEU A 54 -12.06 -2.57 -17.20
N PHE A 55 -11.92 -3.03 -15.95
CA PHE A 55 -10.61 -3.32 -15.34
C PHE A 55 -10.59 -4.57 -14.45
N ASN A 56 -11.66 -5.36 -14.41
CA ASN A 56 -11.80 -6.52 -13.50
C ASN A 56 -11.91 -7.87 -14.21
N GLU A 57 -11.40 -7.97 -15.45
CA GLU A 57 -11.43 -9.20 -16.26
C GLU A 57 -10.78 -10.39 -15.52
N ALA A 58 -9.72 -10.16 -14.75
CA ALA A 58 -9.00 -11.20 -14.03
C ALA A 58 -9.78 -11.80 -12.84
N GLU A 59 -10.67 -11.06 -12.17
CA GLU A 59 -11.51 -11.62 -11.10
C GLU A 59 -12.69 -12.43 -11.66
N ALA A 60 -13.22 -12.02 -12.82
CA ALA A 60 -14.31 -12.75 -13.49
C ALA A 60 -13.85 -14.11 -14.05
N GLU A 61 -12.60 -14.24 -14.53
CA GLU A 61 -12.07 -15.51 -15.02
C GLU A 61 -11.70 -16.50 -13.89
N LEU A 62 -11.34 -16.00 -12.69
CA LEU A 62 -11.01 -16.85 -11.54
C LEU A 62 -12.21 -17.63 -11.00
N ASP A 63 -13.42 -17.08 -11.08
CA ASP A 63 -14.65 -17.76 -10.65
C ASP A 63 -15.06 -18.91 -11.59
N VAL A 64 -14.54 -18.96 -12.83
CA VAL A 64 -14.89 -20.00 -13.82
C VAL A 64 -13.93 -21.21 -13.76
N ALA A 65 -12.73 -21.04 -13.19
CA ALA A 65 -11.68 -22.06 -13.25
C ALA A 65 -11.69 -23.09 -12.10
N VAL A 66 -12.63 -23.00 -11.14
CA VAL A 66 -12.62 -23.86 -9.94
C VAL A 66 -13.28 -25.23 -10.16
N ASP A 67 -14.01 -25.43 -11.27
CA ASP A 67 -14.69 -26.69 -11.52
C ASP A 67 -13.86 -27.68 -12.35
N THR A 68 -13.57 -28.81 -11.72
CA THR A 68 -13.19 -30.13 -12.29
C THR A 68 -11.75 -30.38 -12.78
N SER A 69 -10.93 -30.97 -11.89
CA SER A 69 -10.20 -32.22 -12.21
C SER A 69 -9.54 -32.85 -10.99
N GLU A 70 -10.27 -33.70 -10.26
CA GLU A 70 -9.68 -34.62 -9.28
C GLU A 70 -9.43 -35.99 -9.93
N THR A 71 -8.19 -36.26 -10.34
CA THR A 71 -7.72 -37.62 -10.64
C THR A 71 -6.88 -38.12 -9.46
N THR A 72 -7.45 -39.00 -8.64
CA THR A 72 -6.77 -39.63 -7.51
C THR A 72 -5.79 -40.70 -7.99
N VAL A 73 -4.49 -40.41 -7.95
CA VAL A 73 -3.43 -41.41 -8.11
C VAL A 73 -2.89 -41.78 -6.73
N THR A 74 -3.17 -43.01 -6.29
CA THR A 74 -2.61 -43.63 -5.10
C THR A 74 -1.09 -43.77 -5.25
N THR A 75 -0.35 -42.82 -4.69
CA THR A 75 1.11 -42.86 -4.59
C THR A 75 1.55 -43.32 -3.22
N VAL A 76 2.46 -44.29 -3.20
CA VAL A 76 3.11 -44.83 -2.01
C VAL A 76 3.75 -43.67 -1.23
N LYS A 77 3.31 -43.48 0.03
CA LYS A 77 3.74 -42.38 0.91
C LYS A 77 5.25 -42.51 1.21
N LYS A 78 6.08 -41.87 0.38
CA LYS A 78 7.47 -41.56 0.74
C LYS A 78 7.44 -40.59 1.91
N LYS A 79 8.24 -40.85 2.96
CA LYS A 79 8.43 -39.91 4.07
C LYS A 79 8.87 -38.55 3.48
N PRO A 80 8.19 -37.44 3.78
CA PRO A 80 8.54 -36.14 3.21
C PRO A 80 9.92 -35.72 3.69
N VAL A 81 10.89 -35.70 2.77
CA VAL A 81 12.21 -35.11 3.02
C VAL A 81 12.11 -33.62 2.72
N ARG A 82 12.59 -32.77 3.63
CA ARG A 82 12.60 -31.31 3.42
C ARG A 82 13.47 -31.00 2.19
N LYS A 83 12.88 -30.34 1.18
CA LYS A 83 13.63 -29.81 0.04
C LYS A 83 14.53 -28.69 0.52
N LYS A 84 15.76 -28.63 -0.01
CA LYS A 84 16.69 -27.53 0.26
C LYS A 84 16.12 -26.22 -0.28
N LEU A 85 16.47 -25.11 0.35
CA LEU A 85 16.12 -23.79 -0.17
C LEU A 85 16.86 -23.52 -1.49
N PRO A 86 16.30 -22.67 -2.38
CA PRO A 86 16.94 -22.28 -3.63
C PRO A 86 18.39 -21.81 -3.43
N SER A 87 19.27 -22.15 -4.37
CA SER A 87 20.69 -21.74 -4.33
C SER A 87 20.88 -20.24 -4.47
N ASP A 88 19.95 -19.58 -5.15
CA ASP A 88 20.11 -18.21 -5.64
C ASP A 88 19.76 -17.15 -4.59
N LEU A 89 19.15 -17.58 -3.47
CA LEU A 89 18.88 -16.70 -2.34
C LEU A 89 20.18 -16.39 -1.58
N PRO A 90 20.42 -15.12 -1.20
CA PRO A 90 21.57 -14.75 -0.39
C PRO A 90 21.52 -15.48 0.96
N ARG A 91 22.67 -16.05 1.38
CA ARG A 91 22.81 -16.75 2.66
C ARG A 91 23.76 -15.98 3.58
N GLU A 92 23.28 -15.63 4.76
CA GLU A 92 24.12 -15.15 5.86
C GLU A 92 24.46 -16.33 6.78
N ILE A 93 25.75 -16.58 7.03
CA ILE A 93 26.21 -17.68 7.89
C ILE A 93 26.51 -17.12 9.28
N VAL A 94 25.63 -17.40 10.23
CA VAL A 94 25.86 -17.12 11.65
C VAL A 94 26.48 -18.36 12.30
N VAL A 95 27.72 -18.25 12.77
CA VAL A 95 28.44 -19.33 13.45
C VAL A 95 28.16 -19.24 14.96
N HIS A 96 27.57 -20.30 15.51
CA HIS A 96 27.43 -20.46 16.96
C HIS A 96 28.53 -21.41 17.45
N ASP A 97 29.55 -20.86 18.09
CA ASP A 97 30.67 -21.63 18.67
C ASP A 97 30.55 -21.70 20.20
N ILE A 98 31.13 -22.74 20.79
CA ILE A 98 31.22 -22.90 22.24
C ILE A 98 32.33 -22.01 22.80
N THR A 99 32.11 -21.41 23.97
CA THR A 99 33.09 -20.55 24.64
C THR A 99 34.25 -21.34 25.22
N ASP A 100 33.96 -22.47 25.87
CA ASP A 100 34.95 -23.32 26.51
C ASP A 100 35.25 -24.54 25.64
N LYS A 101 36.45 -24.58 25.08
CA LYS A 101 36.92 -25.64 24.18
C LYS A 101 37.69 -26.74 24.91
N THR A 102 37.27 -27.07 26.13
CA THR A 102 37.88 -28.11 26.96
C THR A 102 36.91 -29.26 27.18
N CYS A 103 37.39 -30.51 27.13
CA CYS A 103 36.53 -31.65 27.45
C CYS A 103 36.15 -31.59 28.93
N ALA A 104 34.84 -31.60 29.22
CA ALA A 104 34.31 -31.76 30.58
C ALA A 104 34.78 -33.08 31.25
N CYS A 105 35.23 -34.06 30.45
CA CYS A 105 35.63 -35.38 30.89
C CYS A 105 37.11 -35.50 31.31
N CYS A 106 38.02 -34.94 30.49
CA CYS A 106 39.46 -35.19 30.57
C CYS A 106 40.31 -33.91 30.48
N GLY A 107 39.67 -32.74 30.38
CA GLY A 107 40.34 -31.43 30.36
C GLY A 107 41.17 -31.12 29.11
N HIS A 108 41.21 -32.01 28.11
CA HIS A 108 41.95 -31.79 26.87
C HIS A 108 41.19 -30.85 25.90
N GLU A 109 41.91 -30.22 24.98
CA GLU A 109 41.34 -29.32 23.98
C GLU A 109 40.43 -30.07 22.99
N LEU A 110 39.27 -29.48 22.71
CA LEU A 110 38.29 -29.96 21.74
C LEU A 110 38.71 -29.51 20.32
N HIS A 111 38.69 -30.44 19.37
CA HIS A 111 38.90 -30.15 17.95
C HIS A 111 37.57 -30.20 17.18
N HIS A 112 37.52 -29.49 16.06
CA HIS A 112 36.34 -29.46 15.19
C HIS A 112 36.19 -30.77 14.42
N MET A 113 35.00 -31.39 14.48
CA MET A 113 34.71 -32.69 13.83
C MET A 113 33.71 -32.57 12.67
N GLY A 114 32.77 -31.63 12.74
CA GLY A 114 31.74 -31.46 11.72
C GLY A 114 30.74 -30.37 12.07
N ASP A 115 30.03 -29.88 11.06
CA ASP A 115 29.01 -28.85 11.20
C ASP A 115 27.61 -29.46 11.09
N GLU A 116 26.73 -29.09 12.00
CA GLU A 116 25.29 -29.25 11.80
C GLU A 116 24.72 -27.96 11.20
N ARG A 117 24.10 -28.06 10.02
CA ARG A 117 23.57 -26.89 9.28
C ARG A 117 22.05 -26.93 9.21
N SER A 118 21.41 -25.90 9.74
CA SER A 118 19.98 -25.65 9.57
C SER A 118 19.76 -24.34 8.80
N GLU A 119 19.03 -24.37 7.68
CA GLU A 119 18.68 -23.17 6.94
C GLU A 119 17.34 -22.60 7.45
N LYS A 120 17.26 -21.27 7.59
CA LYS A 120 16.03 -20.53 7.90
C LYS A 120 15.87 -19.40 6.89
N LEU A 121 14.62 -19.08 6.54
CA LEU A 121 14.31 -17.92 5.70
C LEU A 121 14.00 -16.73 6.60
N GLU A 122 14.71 -15.63 6.38
CA GLU A 122 14.42 -14.34 6.97
C GLU A 122 13.68 -13.48 5.94
N PHE A 123 12.57 -12.87 6.35
CA PHE A 123 11.81 -11.94 5.53
C PHE A 123 12.17 -10.51 5.93
N ILE A 124 12.91 -9.82 5.07
CA ILE A 124 13.25 -8.40 5.25
C ILE A 124 12.21 -7.58 4.47
N PRO A 125 11.40 -6.74 5.14
CA PRO A 125 10.38 -5.94 4.46
C PRO A 125 11.00 -4.87 3.54
N ALA A 126 10.17 -4.33 2.65
CA ALA A 126 10.58 -3.27 1.73
C ALA A 126 11.08 -2.03 2.48
N GLN A 127 12.34 -1.64 2.26
CA GLN A 127 12.92 -0.41 2.80
C GLN A 127 12.70 0.74 1.81
N VAL A 128 12.23 1.88 2.30
CA VAL A 128 12.14 3.11 1.50
C VAL A 128 13.27 4.05 1.92
N LYS A 129 13.94 4.65 0.93
CA LYS A 129 15.01 5.62 1.15
C LYS A 129 14.78 6.86 0.29
N VAL A 130 15.21 8.01 0.79
CA VAL A 130 15.22 9.26 0.04
C VAL A 130 16.54 9.36 -0.72
N ILE A 131 16.46 9.58 -2.03
CA ILE A 131 17.63 9.84 -2.87
C ILE A 131 17.67 11.35 -3.14
N GLU A 132 18.62 12.04 -2.51
CA GLU A 132 18.84 13.47 -2.74
C GLU A 132 19.83 13.68 -3.88
N HIS A 133 19.41 14.41 -4.91
CA HIS A 133 20.27 14.77 -6.03
C HIS A 133 20.80 16.21 -5.87
N VAL A 134 22.02 16.34 -5.36
CA VAL A 134 22.70 17.64 -5.22
C VAL A 134 23.46 17.98 -6.50
N ARG A 135 23.13 19.12 -7.11
CA ARG A 135 23.82 19.66 -8.29
C ARG A 135 24.64 20.87 -7.89
N LEU A 136 25.96 20.72 -7.94
CA LEU A 136 26.89 21.80 -7.65
C LEU A 136 26.92 22.81 -8.81
N LYS A 137 26.99 24.09 -8.45
CA LYS A 137 27.11 25.20 -9.40
C LYS A 137 28.54 25.72 -9.37
N TYR A 138 29.13 25.91 -10.54
CA TYR A 138 30.49 26.43 -10.67
C TYR A 138 30.48 27.74 -11.45
N SER A 139 31.28 28.69 -10.99
CA SER A 139 31.50 29.98 -11.64
C SER A 139 33.00 30.32 -11.65
N CYS A 140 33.43 31.07 -12.65
CA CYS A 140 34.82 31.50 -12.77
C CYS A 140 35.06 32.80 -11.98
N ARG A 141 35.94 32.75 -10.96
CA ARG A 141 36.27 33.90 -10.11
C ARG A 141 36.91 35.08 -10.85
N ALA A 142 37.59 34.83 -11.97
CA ALA A 142 38.20 35.89 -12.77
C ALA A 142 37.13 36.67 -13.56
N CYS A 143 36.20 35.94 -14.19
CA CYS A 143 35.06 36.53 -14.90
C CYS A 143 34.11 37.26 -13.95
N GLU A 144 33.99 36.82 -12.69
CA GLU A 144 33.22 37.53 -11.65
C GLU A 144 33.77 38.92 -11.32
N LYS A 145 35.09 39.12 -11.40
CA LYS A 145 35.73 40.38 -11.02
C LYS A 145 35.88 41.36 -12.18
N GLN A 146 36.02 40.86 -13.42
CA GLN A 146 36.38 41.66 -14.59
C GLN A 146 35.30 41.70 -15.68
N GLY A 147 34.36 40.76 -15.68
CA GLY A 147 33.37 40.61 -16.75
C GLY A 147 32.03 41.29 -16.44
N THR A 148 31.36 41.77 -17.49
CA THR A 148 29.98 42.29 -17.42
C THR A 148 28.93 41.16 -17.22
N SER A 149 29.27 39.91 -17.52
CA SER A 149 28.45 38.71 -17.23
C SER A 149 29.29 37.51 -16.80
N THR A 150 28.73 36.67 -15.92
CA THR A 150 29.37 35.46 -15.38
C THR A 150 28.61 34.22 -15.83
N ASN A 151 29.33 33.29 -16.46
CA ASN A 151 28.74 32.02 -16.86
C ASN A 151 28.75 31.02 -15.68
N ILE A 152 27.58 30.49 -15.33
CA ILE A 152 27.41 29.50 -14.27
C ILE A 152 27.22 28.13 -14.92
N GLN A 153 28.11 27.20 -14.63
CA GLN A 153 28.08 25.83 -15.17
C GLN A 153 27.47 24.86 -14.15
N LEU A 154 26.54 24.04 -14.63
CA LEU A 154 25.88 22.99 -13.86
C LEU A 154 25.77 21.72 -14.72
N ALA A 155 25.95 20.56 -14.09
CA ALA A 155 25.61 19.27 -14.70
C ALA A 155 24.11 19.21 -15.03
N PRO A 156 23.64 18.54 -16.10
CA PRO A 156 22.22 18.46 -16.45
C PRO A 156 21.36 17.77 -15.38
N VAL A 157 20.04 17.95 -15.42
CA VAL A 157 19.11 17.27 -14.52
C VAL A 157 19.09 15.77 -14.88
N PRO A 158 19.20 14.85 -13.89
CA PRO A 158 19.07 13.42 -14.17
C PRO A 158 17.67 13.12 -14.72
N ALA A 159 17.60 12.22 -15.69
CA ALA A 159 16.33 11.80 -16.26
C ALA A 159 15.48 11.11 -15.18
N SER A 160 14.21 11.53 -15.08
CA SER A 160 13.22 10.94 -14.17
C SER A 160 11.95 10.63 -14.97
N PRO A 161 11.20 9.57 -14.61
CA PRO A 161 9.98 9.20 -15.32
C PRO A 161 8.92 10.31 -15.29
N ILE A 162 8.79 10.98 -14.15
CA ILE A 162 7.91 12.14 -13.96
C ILE A 162 8.80 13.35 -13.70
N PRO A 163 8.90 14.31 -14.64
CA PRO A 163 9.72 15.50 -14.46
C PRO A 163 9.33 16.26 -13.19
N LYS A 164 10.30 16.54 -12.32
CA LYS A 164 10.12 17.22 -11.01
C LYS A 164 9.24 16.45 -10.00
N GLY A 165 8.87 15.20 -10.29
CA GLY A 165 8.12 14.35 -9.38
C GLY A 165 9.02 13.78 -8.28
N ILE A 166 8.41 13.43 -7.14
CA ILE A 166 9.10 12.74 -6.02
C ILE A 166 9.28 11.25 -6.29
N ALA A 167 8.48 10.67 -7.19
CA ALA A 167 8.42 9.25 -7.41
C ALA A 167 9.55 8.78 -8.34
N THR A 168 10.47 7.98 -7.81
CA THR A 168 11.50 7.30 -8.60
C THR A 168 10.90 6.15 -9.41
N ALA A 169 11.58 5.71 -10.46
CA ALA A 169 11.16 4.57 -11.29
C ALA A 169 10.85 3.30 -10.47
N SER A 170 11.68 3.01 -9.45
CA SER A 170 11.46 1.86 -8.56
C SER A 170 10.21 1.98 -7.69
N LEU A 171 9.84 3.20 -7.25
CA LEU A 171 8.63 3.42 -6.47
C LEU A 171 7.40 3.25 -7.36
N LEU A 172 7.43 3.82 -8.56
CA LEU A 172 6.36 3.68 -9.55
C LEU A 172 6.17 2.22 -9.95
N SER A 173 7.25 1.46 -10.19
CA SER A 173 7.15 0.04 -10.53
C SER A 173 6.48 -0.74 -9.40
N GLN A 174 6.85 -0.50 -8.14
CA GLN A 174 6.24 -1.19 -7.01
C GLN A 174 4.74 -0.89 -6.88
N ILE A 175 4.33 0.38 -7.04
CA ILE A 175 2.92 0.78 -6.98
C ILE A 175 2.12 0.12 -8.11
N ILE A 176 2.65 0.14 -9.34
CA ILE A 176 2.03 -0.45 -10.52
C ILE A 176 1.91 -1.97 -10.35
N THR A 177 3.00 -2.66 -10.00
CA THR A 177 2.97 -4.11 -9.75
C THR A 177 1.99 -4.44 -8.61
N SER A 178 1.99 -3.68 -7.52
CA SER A 178 1.06 -3.91 -6.41
C SER A 178 -0.40 -3.73 -6.85
N LYS A 179 -0.70 -2.69 -7.63
CA LYS A 179 -2.05 -2.41 -8.14
C LYS A 179 -2.52 -3.48 -9.13
N TYR A 180 -1.71 -3.81 -10.13
CA TYR A 180 -2.14 -4.59 -11.29
C TYR A 180 -1.76 -6.07 -11.21
N GLN A 181 -0.59 -6.42 -10.66
CA GLN A 181 -0.17 -7.83 -10.52
C GLN A 181 -0.77 -8.48 -9.27
N TYR A 182 -0.85 -7.72 -8.17
CA TYR A 182 -1.30 -8.25 -6.87
C TYR A 182 -2.67 -7.72 -6.44
N ALA A 183 -3.39 -7.02 -7.31
CA ALA A 183 -4.72 -6.47 -7.06
C ALA A 183 -4.84 -5.68 -5.74
N LEU A 184 -3.75 -5.04 -5.30
CA LEU A 184 -3.72 -4.35 -4.01
C LEU A 184 -4.31 -2.93 -4.17
N PRO A 185 -5.45 -2.60 -3.52
CA PRO A 185 -6.07 -1.29 -3.67
C PRO A 185 -5.16 -0.15 -3.20
N LEU A 186 -5.26 1.02 -3.85
CA LEU A 186 -4.39 2.18 -3.56
C LEU A 186 -4.51 2.65 -2.11
N TYR A 187 -5.72 2.70 -1.54
CA TYR A 187 -5.90 3.09 -0.13
C TYR A 187 -5.17 2.13 0.84
N ARG A 188 -5.06 0.85 0.48
CA ARG A 188 -4.34 -0.15 1.28
C ARG A 188 -2.84 0.03 1.14
N GLN A 189 -2.37 0.34 -0.07
CA GLN A 189 -0.97 0.74 -0.30
C GLN A 189 -0.60 2.00 0.52
N GLU A 190 -1.47 3.01 0.55
CA GLU A 190 -1.28 4.20 1.40
C GLU A 190 -1.20 3.83 2.89
N SER A 191 -2.07 2.93 3.37
CA SER A 191 -1.99 2.47 4.76
C SER A 191 -0.68 1.75 5.08
N LEU A 192 -0.13 0.99 4.13
CA LEU A 192 1.18 0.35 4.27
C LEU A 192 2.31 1.39 4.31
N PHE A 193 2.29 2.39 3.43
CA PHE A 193 3.31 3.46 3.45
C PHE A 193 3.29 4.24 4.77
N LYS A 194 2.10 4.51 5.33
CA LYS A 194 1.95 5.14 6.65
C LYS A 194 2.58 4.32 7.78
N GLN A 195 2.51 2.99 7.72
CA GLN A 195 3.19 2.13 8.71
C GLN A 195 4.70 2.27 8.65
N TYR A 196 5.26 2.52 7.47
CA TYR A 196 6.67 2.82 7.27
C TYR A 196 7.02 4.30 7.57
N SER A 197 6.09 5.07 8.16
CA SER A 197 6.27 6.48 8.50
C SER A 197 6.54 7.39 7.29
N ILE A 198 5.88 7.09 6.16
CA ILE A 198 5.92 7.85 4.90
C ILE A 198 4.52 8.31 4.52
#